data_AF-A0A849ZU05-F1
#
_entry.id   AF-A0A849ZU05-F1
#
_cell.length_a   1.000
_cell.length_b   1.000
_cell.length_c   1.000
_cell.angle_alpha   90.00
_cell.angle_beta   90.00
_cell.angle_gamma   90.00
#
_symmetry.space_group_name_H-M   'P 1'
#
loop_
_entity.id
_entity.type
_entity.pdbx_description
1 polymer ?
#
loop_
_entity_poly.entity_id
_entity_poly.type
_entity_poly.pdbx_seq_one_letter_code
_entity_poly.pdbx_strand_id
1 'polypeptide(L)'
;MQVYESLSSASLTGPTALTIGNFDGVHRGHGALIRAMAEAAAAEGAASGLLTFHPHPRAVLQPTATVSSLTSLHERLDLLSRTGLDFTVVHPFTRDTAQTEAAAFLHALRGHLGLTSLWVGPDFALGKGRQGDVPFLRQLGAEMGIRIEVVPEFQWEGQPVRSSHIRQWIELGNVAAANVALGRRYAIPGVVVHGAERGRTIGFPTANLSLAGEQVIPAHGVYATWAHVGGERLPAVTNIGVRPTVNGSHRTVEAHIIDFDQDIYGRCLRLEFVDRLRDEMKFPSLAALTAQIARDRDQAAHLLAAEPALPTAPRFQELAYTADWGVAVYGDSQAALYAHAALAMFTLQGAADVDGPTVRQQFAIAAEDRESLLVCWLNELLWQAETQGVFFQQFWVEAIDDVSLRAQAVGRRGRSEQAHIKAVTYHDLEVLAPTQPGESWKARVLFDT
;
A
#
# COMPACT_ATOMS: atom_id res chain seq x y z
N MET A 1 3.36 11.33 21.35
CA MET A 1 2.04 10.67 21.43
C MET A 1 1.98 9.82 22.69
N GLN A 2 0.98 10.01 23.54
CA GLN A 2 0.71 9.18 24.72
C GLN A 2 -0.11 7.93 24.34
N VAL A 3 0.13 6.80 24.99
CA VAL A 3 -0.64 5.56 24.76
C VAL A 3 -1.37 5.15 26.04
N TYR A 4 -2.67 4.89 25.92
CA TYR A 4 -3.53 4.39 26.99
C TYR A 4 -3.99 2.96 26.67
N GLU A 5 -3.97 2.07 27.66
CA GLU A 5 -4.33 0.64 27.48
C GLU A 5 -5.84 0.39 27.55
N SER A 6 -6.63 1.42 27.86
CA SER A 6 -8.10 1.34 27.89
C SER A 6 -8.72 2.74 27.96
N LEU A 7 -10.01 2.84 27.63
CA LEU A 7 -10.81 4.04 27.90
C LEU A 7 -10.77 4.47 29.37
N SER A 8 -10.88 3.51 30.29
CA SER A 8 -10.89 3.80 31.72
C SER A 8 -9.54 4.29 32.26
N SER A 9 -8.43 3.93 31.62
CA SER A 9 -7.10 4.44 31.97
C SER A 9 -6.82 5.84 31.43
N ALA A 10 -7.61 6.30 30.46
CA ALA A 10 -7.56 7.66 29.98
C ALA A 10 -8.46 8.56 30.87
N SER A 11 -7.92 9.70 31.29
CA SER A 11 -8.66 10.69 32.08
C SER A 11 -8.26 12.08 31.61
N LEU A 12 -8.72 12.42 30.41
CA LEU A 12 -8.45 13.72 29.79
C LEU A 12 -9.54 14.71 30.21
N THR A 13 -9.13 15.93 30.61
CA THR A 13 -10.04 16.97 31.12
C THR A 13 -10.34 18.07 30.10
N GLY A 14 -9.65 18.08 28.95
CA GLY A 14 -9.84 19.04 27.87
C GLY A 14 -10.70 18.50 26.72
N PRO A 15 -11.11 19.35 25.77
CA PRO A 15 -11.83 18.92 24.58
C PRO A 15 -10.96 18.00 23.71
N THR A 16 -11.56 16.95 23.15
CA THR A 16 -10.85 16.04 22.25
C THR A 16 -11.58 15.80 20.93
N ALA A 17 -10.81 15.74 19.86
CA ALA A 17 -11.24 15.19 18.58
C ALA A 17 -10.72 13.75 18.47
N LEU A 18 -11.62 12.80 18.19
CA LEU A 18 -11.28 11.38 18.16
C LEU A 18 -11.65 10.75 16.83
N THR A 19 -10.84 9.81 16.37
CA THR A 19 -11.23 8.82 15.36
C THR A 19 -11.18 7.41 15.95
N ILE A 20 -12.03 6.51 15.45
CA ILE A 20 -12.17 5.15 15.96
C ILE A 20 -12.02 4.15 14.83
N GLY A 21 -11.19 3.14 15.01
CA GLY A 21 -11.04 2.08 14.01
C GLY A 21 -9.87 1.13 14.27
N ASN A 22 -9.72 0.14 13.40
CA ASN A 22 -8.60 -0.81 13.51
C ASN A 22 -7.28 -0.21 13.03
N PHE A 23 -7.33 0.77 12.13
CA PHE A 23 -6.15 1.45 11.57
C PHE A 23 -5.05 0.49 11.07
N ASP A 24 -5.47 -0.69 10.60
CA ASP A 24 -4.53 -1.73 10.19
C ASP A 24 -3.68 -1.25 9.03
N GLY A 25 -2.36 -1.37 9.16
CA GLY A 25 -1.42 -0.87 8.18
C GLY A 25 -1.24 0.65 8.13
N VAL A 26 -2.05 1.49 8.81
CA VAL A 26 -1.91 2.96 8.80
C VAL A 26 -1.61 3.50 7.39
N HIS A 27 -2.45 3.15 6.42
CA HIS A 27 -2.28 3.51 5.01
C HIS A 27 -2.58 4.98 4.74
N ARG A 28 -2.39 5.45 3.51
CA ARG A 28 -2.61 6.86 3.14
C ARG A 28 -3.99 7.38 3.51
N GLY A 29 -5.04 6.57 3.32
CA GLY A 29 -6.38 6.94 3.75
C GLY A 29 -6.52 7.20 5.25
N HIS A 30 -5.89 6.38 6.10
CA HIS A 30 -5.81 6.64 7.54
C HIS A 30 -5.02 7.93 7.82
N GLY A 31 -3.89 8.13 7.14
CA GLY A 31 -3.07 9.34 7.29
C GLY A 31 -3.83 10.62 6.90
N ALA A 32 -4.64 10.57 5.84
CA ALA A 32 -5.46 11.70 5.41
C ALA A 32 -6.56 12.05 6.43
N LEU A 33 -7.27 11.03 6.95
CA LEU A 33 -8.27 11.22 8.00
C LEU A 33 -7.64 11.82 9.26
N ILE A 34 -6.55 11.22 9.74
CA ILE A 34 -5.84 11.68 10.94
C ILE A 34 -5.37 13.12 10.78
N ARG A 35 -4.79 13.47 9.63
CA ARG A 35 -4.32 14.82 9.35
C ARG A 35 -5.45 15.84 9.38
N ALA A 36 -6.53 15.60 8.65
CA ALA A 36 -7.68 16.51 8.61
C ALA A 36 -8.29 16.72 10.00
N MET A 37 -8.44 15.64 10.77
CA MET A 37 -8.91 15.70 12.15
C MET A 37 -7.95 16.48 13.05
N ALA A 38 -6.64 16.21 12.98
CA ALA A 38 -5.65 16.86 13.83
C ALA A 38 -5.54 18.36 13.54
N GLU A 39 -5.60 18.77 12.27
CA GLU A 39 -5.62 20.18 11.86
C GLU A 39 -6.86 20.90 12.40
N ALA A 40 -8.05 20.27 12.30
CA ALA A 40 -9.27 20.82 12.86
C ALA A 40 -9.25 20.89 14.40
N ALA A 41 -8.74 19.85 15.06
CA ALA A 41 -8.60 19.80 16.52
C ALA A 41 -7.68 20.92 17.02
N ALA A 42 -6.54 21.12 16.36
CA ALA A 42 -5.60 22.19 16.70
C ALA A 42 -6.24 23.59 16.57
N ALA A 43 -7.03 23.81 15.52
CA ALA A 43 -7.77 25.07 15.33
C ALA A 43 -8.82 25.33 16.43
N GLU A 44 -9.38 24.27 17.03
CA GLU A 44 -10.35 24.33 18.12
C GLU A 44 -9.72 24.26 19.52
N GLY A 45 -8.38 24.17 19.62
CA GLY A 45 -7.68 23.98 20.91
C GLY A 45 -8.01 22.63 21.58
N ALA A 46 -8.38 21.62 20.80
CA ALA A 46 -8.68 20.26 21.24
C ALA A 46 -7.50 19.31 21.01
N ALA A 47 -7.33 18.34 21.89
CA ALA A 47 -6.34 17.27 21.67
C ALA A 47 -6.87 16.24 20.67
N SER A 48 -6.00 15.81 19.77
CA SER A 48 -6.28 14.85 18.71
C SER A 48 -5.93 13.43 19.14
N GLY A 49 -6.87 12.51 18.97
CA GLY A 49 -6.69 11.13 19.43
C GLY A 49 -7.23 10.07 18.50
N LEU A 50 -6.78 8.85 18.72
CA LEU A 50 -7.26 7.66 18.03
C LEU A 50 -7.62 6.59 19.04
N LEU A 51 -8.77 5.94 18.87
CA LEU A 51 -9.10 4.72 19.59
C LEU A 51 -9.07 3.53 18.64
N THR A 52 -8.27 2.53 19.02
CA THR A 52 -8.18 1.25 18.33
C THR A 52 -8.45 0.09 19.27
N PHE A 53 -8.54 -1.11 18.70
CA PHE A 53 -8.95 -2.32 19.40
C PHE A 53 -7.88 -3.40 19.30
N HIS A 54 -7.57 -4.03 20.43
CA HIS A 54 -6.70 -5.20 20.47
C HIS A 54 -7.24 -6.27 21.44
N PRO A 55 -7.31 -7.56 21.07
CA PRO A 55 -7.05 -8.10 19.73
C PRO A 55 -8.06 -7.58 18.70
N HIS A 56 -7.81 -7.86 17.41
CA HIS A 56 -8.66 -7.36 16.33
C HIS A 56 -10.13 -7.83 16.53
N PRO A 57 -11.15 -6.97 16.37
CA PRO A 57 -12.56 -7.33 16.62
C PRO A 57 -13.03 -8.61 15.93
N ARG A 58 -12.66 -8.79 14.65
CA ARG A 58 -12.94 -10.03 13.90
C ARG A 58 -12.33 -11.29 14.53
N ALA A 59 -11.14 -11.22 15.12
CA ALA A 59 -10.52 -12.39 15.75
C ALA A 59 -11.31 -12.87 16.98
N VAL A 60 -11.99 -11.95 17.68
CA VAL A 60 -12.83 -12.26 18.85
C VAL A 60 -14.22 -12.74 18.43
N LEU A 61 -14.81 -12.10 17.42
CA LEU A 61 -16.14 -12.43 16.91
C LEU A 61 -16.14 -13.69 16.03
N GLN A 62 -15.03 -13.99 15.37
CA GLN A 62 -14.85 -15.13 14.47
C GLN A 62 -13.52 -15.85 14.81
N PRO A 63 -13.48 -16.66 15.90
CA PRO A 63 -12.25 -17.30 16.35
C PRO A 63 -11.61 -18.25 15.34
N THR A 64 -12.39 -18.74 14.37
CA THR A 64 -11.91 -19.62 13.29
C THR A 64 -11.33 -18.84 12.10
N ALA A 65 -11.49 -17.52 12.04
CA ALA A 65 -10.95 -16.70 10.96
C ALA A 65 -9.50 -16.32 11.27
N THR A 66 -8.56 -16.76 10.42
CA THR A 66 -7.19 -16.24 10.43
C THR A 66 -7.19 -14.81 9.89
N VAL A 67 -7.11 -13.82 10.78
CA VAL A 67 -7.01 -12.41 10.40
C VAL A 67 -5.54 -12.02 10.39
N SER A 68 -4.89 -12.17 9.23
CA SER A 68 -3.54 -11.63 9.02
C SER A 68 -3.62 -10.10 8.94
N SER A 69 -2.93 -9.41 9.85
CA SER A 69 -2.88 -7.95 9.88
C SER A 69 -1.82 -7.41 8.93
N LEU A 70 -1.93 -6.16 8.49
CA LEU A 70 -0.85 -5.50 7.76
C LEU A 70 0.33 -5.21 8.71
N THR A 71 0.04 -4.84 9.94
CA THR A 71 1.03 -4.49 10.96
C THR A 71 0.73 -5.21 12.26
N SER A 72 1.76 -5.56 13.03
CA SER A 72 1.60 -5.85 14.45
C SER A 72 1.05 -4.62 15.20
N LEU A 73 0.57 -4.81 16.44
CA LEU A 73 0.14 -3.68 17.27
C LEU A 73 1.30 -2.70 17.52
N HIS A 74 2.50 -3.23 17.80
CA HIS A 74 3.68 -2.42 18.09
C HIS A 74 4.03 -1.52 16.89
N GLU A 75 4.13 -2.09 15.68
CA GLU A 75 4.39 -1.31 14.47
C GLU A 75 3.28 -0.30 14.17
N ARG A 76 2.01 -0.65 14.46
CA ARG A 76 0.89 0.28 14.28
C ARG A 76 1.05 1.49 15.18
N LEU A 77 1.39 1.30 16.45
CA LEU A 77 1.64 2.40 17.39
C LEU A 77 2.84 3.25 16.96
N ASP A 78 3.92 2.62 16.49
CA ASP A 78 5.08 3.33 15.95
C ASP A 78 4.72 4.19 14.73
N LEU A 79 3.87 3.70 13.84
CA LEU A 79 3.38 4.44 12.68
C LEU A 79 2.47 5.59 13.09
N LEU A 80 1.54 5.35 14.02
CA LEU A 80 0.65 6.38 14.56
C LEU A 80 1.42 7.48 15.30
N SER A 81 2.53 7.16 15.97
CA SER A 81 3.36 8.17 16.65
C SER A 81 3.92 9.24 15.70
N ARG A 82 4.00 8.94 14.39
CA ARG A 82 4.55 9.81 13.34
C ARG A 82 3.50 10.66 12.65
N THR A 83 2.21 10.53 12.99
CA THR A 83 1.11 11.26 12.34
C THR A 83 0.80 12.60 13.01
N GLY A 84 1.39 12.88 14.17
CA GLY A 84 1.14 14.09 14.95
C GLY A 84 -0.03 13.97 15.95
N LEU A 85 -0.57 12.77 16.17
CA LEU A 85 -1.57 12.53 17.21
C LEU A 85 -1.02 12.80 18.60
N ASP A 86 -1.86 13.39 19.46
CA ASP A 86 -1.53 13.63 20.86
C ASP A 86 -1.59 12.32 21.65
N PHE A 87 -2.61 11.49 21.40
CA PHE A 87 -2.78 10.22 22.10
C PHE A 87 -3.39 9.09 21.26
N THR A 88 -3.18 7.84 21.70
CA THR A 88 -3.88 6.65 21.21
C THR A 88 -4.41 5.84 22.38
N VAL A 89 -5.65 5.38 22.29
CA VAL A 89 -6.26 4.42 23.21
C VAL A 89 -6.31 3.05 22.53
N VAL A 90 -5.64 2.05 23.11
CA VAL A 90 -5.71 0.65 22.67
C VAL A 90 -6.72 -0.06 23.56
N HIS A 91 -8.01 0.03 23.22
CA HIS A 91 -9.05 -0.55 24.05
C HIS A 91 -9.14 -2.08 23.88
N PRO A 92 -9.19 -2.87 24.96
CA PRO A 92 -9.35 -4.31 24.86
C PRO A 92 -10.67 -4.67 24.17
N PHE A 93 -10.61 -5.43 23.08
CA PHE A 93 -11.82 -5.95 22.45
C PHE A 93 -12.13 -7.32 23.02
N THR A 94 -13.18 -7.38 23.83
CA THR A 94 -13.67 -8.61 24.46
C THR A 94 -15.11 -8.90 24.01
N ARG A 95 -15.66 -10.04 24.43
CA ARG A 95 -17.09 -10.31 24.22
C ARG A 95 -17.96 -9.25 24.91
N ASP A 96 -17.55 -8.74 26.06
CA ASP A 96 -18.27 -7.70 26.79
C ASP A 96 -18.21 -6.36 26.03
N THR A 97 -17.04 -6.01 25.51
CA THR A 97 -16.87 -4.85 24.62
C THR A 97 -17.80 -4.96 23.40
N ALA A 98 -17.91 -6.15 22.80
CA ALA A 98 -18.79 -6.40 21.66
C ALA A 98 -20.30 -6.30 21.97
N GLN A 99 -20.69 -6.45 23.24
CA GLN A 99 -22.07 -6.29 23.71
C GLN A 99 -22.40 -4.85 24.13
N THR A 100 -21.44 -3.92 24.09
CA THR A 100 -21.66 -2.54 24.52
C THR A 100 -22.56 -1.80 23.53
N GLU A 101 -23.66 -1.24 24.02
CA GLU A 101 -24.59 -0.41 23.24
C GLU A 101 -23.90 0.87 22.75
N ALA A 102 -24.24 1.33 21.53
CA ALA A 102 -23.63 2.51 20.91
C ALA A 102 -23.71 3.77 21.79
N ALA A 103 -24.87 4.01 22.42
CA ALA A 103 -25.09 5.15 23.30
C ALA A 103 -24.21 5.09 24.55
N ALA A 104 -24.13 3.92 25.19
CA ALA A 104 -23.28 3.72 26.36
C ALA A 104 -21.80 3.96 26.03
N PHE A 105 -21.36 3.49 24.86
CA PHE A 105 -19.99 3.71 24.40
C PHE A 105 -19.71 5.20 24.14
N LEU A 106 -20.63 5.93 23.52
CA LEU A 106 -20.48 7.38 23.28
C LEU A 106 -20.47 8.18 24.59
N HIS A 107 -21.28 7.80 25.58
CA HIS A 107 -21.23 8.39 26.92
C HIS A 107 -19.88 8.15 27.61
N ALA A 108 -19.34 6.93 27.53
CA ALA A 108 -18.02 6.62 28.07
C ALA A 108 -16.91 7.45 27.41
N LEU A 109 -16.97 7.60 26.08
CA LEU A 109 -16.04 8.45 25.33
C LEU A 109 -16.09 9.91 25.80
N ARG A 110 -17.29 10.47 25.95
CA ARG A 110 -17.47 11.84 26.46
C ARG A 110 -16.92 11.99 27.88
N GLY A 111 -17.22 11.04 28.76
CA GLY A 111 -16.83 11.08 30.17
C GLY A 111 -15.32 10.92 30.41
N HIS A 112 -14.67 9.98 29.72
CA HIS A 112 -13.25 9.68 29.93
C HIS A 112 -12.30 10.58 29.11
N LEU A 113 -12.74 11.03 27.94
CA LEU A 113 -11.87 11.74 26.98
C LEU A 113 -12.29 13.19 26.76
N GLY A 114 -13.43 13.66 27.26
CA GLY A 114 -13.93 15.00 26.92
C GLY A 114 -14.26 15.15 25.42
N LEU A 115 -14.73 14.06 24.77
CA LEU A 115 -14.99 14.00 23.33
C LEU A 115 -15.89 15.14 22.85
N THR A 116 -15.41 16.00 21.95
CA THR A 116 -16.18 17.10 21.32
C THR A 116 -16.45 16.85 19.83
N SER A 117 -15.58 16.12 19.13
CA SER A 117 -15.83 15.71 17.75
C SER A 117 -15.35 14.29 17.46
N LEU A 118 -16.16 13.53 16.71
CA LEU A 118 -15.87 12.18 16.27
C LEU A 118 -15.73 12.18 14.74
N TRP A 119 -14.55 11.80 14.24
CA TRP A 119 -14.19 11.80 12.82
C TRP A 119 -14.13 10.39 12.27
N VAL A 120 -14.98 10.10 11.28
CA VAL A 120 -15.23 8.74 10.78
C VAL A 120 -15.36 8.69 9.26
N GLY A 121 -15.18 7.50 8.68
CA GLY A 121 -15.50 7.26 7.27
C GLY A 121 -17.02 7.06 7.04
N PRO A 122 -17.48 7.03 5.78
CA PRO A 122 -18.90 6.92 5.44
C PRO A 122 -19.55 5.62 5.92
N ASP A 123 -18.82 4.50 5.90
CA ASP A 123 -19.32 3.16 6.29
C ASP A 123 -19.12 2.84 7.79
N PHE A 124 -18.77 3.85 8.58
CA PHE A 124 -18.48 3.67 9.99
C PHE A 124 -19.74 3.31 10.79
N ALA A 125 -19.57 2.35 11.70
CA ALA A 125 -20.57 2.05 12.70
C ALA A 125 -19.90 1.51 13.96
N LEU A 126 -20.51 1.76 15.12
CA LEU A 126 -20.06 1.27 16.42
C LEU A 126 -21.20 0.66 17.24
N GLY A 127 -20.83 0.08 18.38
CA GLY A 127 -21.76 -0.54 19.32
C GLY A 127 -22.24 -1.93 18.89
N LYS A 128 -22.97 -2.56 19.80
CA LYS A 128 -23.55 -3.90 19.61
C LYS A 128 -24.31 -3.98 18.29
N GLY A 129 -24.03 -5.03 17.54
CA GLY A 129 -24.69 -5.27 16.25
C GLY A 129 -24.51 -4.15 15.22
N ARG A 130 -23.50 -3.28 15.37
CA ARG A 130 -23.28 -2.08 14.53
C ARG A 130 -24.45 -1.09 14.55
N GLN A 131 -25.22 -1.02 15.64
CA GLN A 131 -26.40 -0.16 15.74
C GLN A 131 -26.12 1.36 15.69
N GLY A 132 -24.89 1.77 16.00
CA GLY A 132 -24.47 3.17 15.97
C GLY A 132 -23.86 3.54 14.65
N ASP A 133 -24.68 3.65 13.60
CA ASP A 133 -24.29 4.18 12.30
C ASP A 133 -24.19 5.72 12.30
N VAL A 134 -23.75 6.31 11.19
CA VAL A 134 -23.57 7.77 11.08
C VAL A 134 -24.87 8.56 11.38
N PRO A 135 -26.05 8.21 10.82
CA PRO A 135 -27.30 8.87 11.18
C PRO A 135 -27.62 8.81 12.68
N PHE A 136 -27.52 7.64 13.31
CA PHE A 136 -27.75 7.47 14.73
C PHE A 136 -26.78 8.32 15.57
N LEU A 137 -25.49 8.26 15.25
CA LEU A 137 -24.46 9.00 15.96
C LEU A 137 -24.63 10.52 15.83
N ARG A 138 -25.11 11.02 14.69
CA ARG A 138 -25.42 12.45 14.51
C ARG A 138 -26.55 12.91 15.42
N GLN A 139 -27.62 12.11 15.53
CA GLN A 139 -28.74 12.42 16.40
C GLN A 139 -28.29 12.45 17.87
N LEU A 140 -27.67 11.36 18.34
CA LEU A 140 -27.22 11.26 19.73
C LEU A 140 -26.11 12.28 20.05
N GLY A 141 -25.20 12.51 19.11
CA GLY A 141 -24.13 13.50 19.24
C GLY A 141 -24.66 14.91 19.43
N ALA A 142 -25.74 15.29 18.73
CA ALA A 142 -26.37 16.60 18.90
C ALA A 142 -26.91 16.81 20.33
N GLU A 143 -27.47 15.77 20.95
CA GLU A 143 -27.95 15.80 22.34
C GLU A 143 -26.81 15.92 23.36
N MET A 144 -25.62 15.41 23.01
CA MET A 144 -24.45 15.35 23.89
C MET A 144 -23.41 16.46 23.65
N GLY A 145 -23.61 17.32 22.64
CA GLY A 145 -22.62 18.31 22.21
C GLY A 145 -21.37 17.68 21.59
N ILE A 146 -21.56 16.61 20.82
CA ILE A 146 -20.52 15.91 20.04
C ILE A 146 -20.81 16.08 18.56
N ARG A 147 -19.86 16.66 17.83
CA ARG A 147 -19.91 16.82 16.38
C ARG A 147 -19.50 15.52 15.69
N ILE A 148 -20.29 15.03 14.74
CA ILE A 148 -19.92 13.85 13.94
C ILE A 148 -19.49 14.30 12.54
N GLU A 149 -18.20 14.19 12.27
CA GLU A 149 -17.58 14.56 11.00
C GLU A 149 -17.34 13.32 10.15
N VAL A 150 -17.84 13.35 8.91
CA VAL A 150 -17.70 12.24 7.96
C VAL A 150 -16.67 12.66 6.93
N VAL A 151 -15.53 11.98 6.94
CA VAL A 151 -14.47 12.19 5.96
C VAL A 151 -14.76 11.31 4.75
N PRO A 152 -14.79 11.87 3.52
CA PRO A 152 -14.90 11.06 2.31
C PRO A 152 -13.81 10.00 2.23
N GLU A 153 -14.10 8.90 1.54
CA GLU A 153 -13.11 7.86 1.34
C GLU A 153 -11.89 8.42 0.58
N PHE A 154 -10.70 8.16 1.11
CA PHE A 154 -9.47 8.58 0.46
C PHE A 154 -9.21 7.74 -0.79
N GLN A 155 -9.05 8.42 -1.91
CA GLN A 155 -8.67 7.82 -3.17
C GLN A 155 -7.21 8.13 -3.50
N TRP A 156 -6.52 7.14 -4.04
CA TRP A 156 -5.19 7.28 -4.63
C TRP A 156 -5.27 6.80 -6.07
N GLU A 157 -4.90 7.66 -7.03
CA GLU A 157 -4.91 7.26 -8.44
C GLU A 157 -6.33 6.80 -8.88
N GLY A 158 -7.36 7.55 -8.45
CA GLY A 158 -8.79 7.24 -8.66
C GLY A 158 -9.34 6.08 -7.81
N GLN A 159 -8.47 5.28 -7.20
CA GLN A 159 -8.87 4.06 -6.52
C GLN A 159 -8.99 4.24 -4.99
N PRO A 160 -10.03 3.69 -4.35
CA PRO A 160 -10.16 3.76 -2.89
C PRO A 160 -9.05 2.98 -2.19
N VAL A 161 -8.37 3.63 -1.23
CA VAL A 161 -7.31 2.99 -0.46
C VAL A 161 -7.89 2.30 0.77
N ARG A 162 -7.96 0.97 0.72
CA ARG A 162 -8.52 0.13 1.79
C ARG A 162 -7.53 -0.91 2.29
N SER A 163 -7.54 -1.20 3.58
CA SER A 163 -6.70 -2.25 4.18
C SER A 163 -6.95 -3.64 3.56
N SER A 164 -8.17 -3.94 3.11
CA SER A 164 -8.50 -5.20 2.43
C SER A 164 -7.76 -5.35 1.10
N HIS A 165 -7.75 -4.32 0.25
CA HIS A 165 -7.05 -4.35 -1.03
C HIS A 165 -5.54 -4.44 -0.84
N ILE A 166 -4.99 -3.72 0.13
CA ILE A 166 -3.56 -3.79 0.45
C ILE A 166 -3.16 -5.21 0.89
N ARG A 167 -3.96 -5.87 1.74
CA ARG A 167 -3.71 -7.26 2.12
C ARG A 167 -3.75 -8.19 0.91
N GLN A 168 -4.76 -8.06 0.07
CA GLN A 168 -4.89 -8.87 -1.15
C GLN A 168 -3.68 -8.67 -2.08
N TRP A 169 -3.23 -7.45 -2.32
CA TRP A 169 -2.03 -7.21 -3.12
C TRP A 169 -0.79 -7.86 -2.52
N ILE A 170 -0.60 -7.79 -1.20
CA ILE A 170 0.51 -8.48 -0.53
C ILE A 170 0.36 -10.00 -0.70
N GLU A 171 -0.81 -10.57 -0.46
CA GLU A 171 -1.10 -12.01 -0.60
C GLU A 171 -0.85 -12.54 -2.02
N LEU A 172 -1.05 -11.69 -3.04
CA LEU A 172 -0.74 -11.97 -4.45
C LEU A 172 0.72 -11.65 -4.83
N GLY A 173 1.51 -11.10 -3.90
CA GLY A 173 2.91 -10.73 -4.11
C GLY A 173 3.12 -9.39 -4.81
N ASN A 174 2.07 -8.61 -5.05
CA ASN A 174 2.13 -7.25 -5.58
C ASN A 174 2.47 -6.23 -4.47
N VAL A 175 3.67 -6.38 -3.91
CA VAL A 175 4.17 -5.50 -2.85
C VAL A 175 4.38 -4.06 -3.32
N ALA A 176 4.65 -3.84 -4.61
CA ALA A 176 4.82 -2.52 -5.18
C ALA A 176 3.53 -1.68 -5.10
N ALA A 177 2.38 -2.24 -5.50
CA ALA A 177 1.08 -1.57 -5.37
C ALA A 177 0.72 -1.33 -3.90
N ALA A 178 0.95 -2.32 -3.03
CA ALA A 178 0.75 -2.18 -1.59
C ALA A 178 1.57 -1.02 -1.01
N ASN A 179 2.84 -0.87 -1.42
CA ASN A 179 3.71 0.20 -0.95
C ASN A 179 3.18 1.60 -1.31
N VAL A 180 2.66 1.74 -2.52
CA VAL A 180 2.04 3.00 -2.97
C VAL A 180 0.85 3.34 -2.08
N ALA A 181 -0.09 2.41 -1.89
CA ALA A 181 -1.28 2.63 -1.05
C ALA A 181 -0.96 2.83 0.44
N LEU A 182 0.06 2.15 0.97
CA LEU A 182 0.54 2.34 2.33
C LEU A 182 1.26 3.68 2.52
N GLY A 183 1.85 4.23 1.45
CA GLY A 183 2.73 5.40 1.51
C GLY A 183 4.09 5.12 2.14
N ARG A 184 4.45 3.84 2.29
CA ARG A 184 5.74 3.36 2.78
C ARG A 184 6.00 1.95 2.26
N ARG A 185 7.23 1.46 2.39
CA ARG A 185 7.54 0.06 2.12
C ARG A 185 6.88 -0.86 3.16
N TYR A 186 6.22 -1.91 2.68
CA TYR A 186 5.70 -2.98 3.50
C TYR A 186 6.88 -3.71 4.14
N ALA A 187 6.80 -3.99 5.43
CA ALA A 187 7.90 -4.56 6.18
C ALA A 187 7.43 -5.74 7.01
N ILE A 188 8.30 -6.74 7.13
CA ILE A 188 8.11 -7.88 8.03
C ILE A 188 9.31 -7.96 8.97
N PRO A 189 9.10 -7.85 10.30
CA PRO A 189 10.11 -8.16 11.30
C PRO A 189 10.17 -9.67 11.56
N GLY A 190 11.36 -10.17 11.84
CA GLY A 190 11.57 -11.54 12.28
C GLY A 190 12.86 -11.70 13.07
N VAL A 191 12.99 -12.84 13.75
CA VAL A 191 14.24 -13.23 14.41
C VAL A 191 14.99 -14.17 13.49
N VAL A 192 16.29 -13.92 13.30
CA VAL A 192 17.14 -14.81 12.51
C VAL A 192 17.38 -16.12 13.26
N VAL A 193 17.04 -17.24 12.64
CA VAL A 193 17.18 -18.58 13.20
C VAL A 193 18.07 -19.46 12.32
N HIS A 194 18.56 -20.56 12.88
CA HIS A 194 19.32 -21.55 12.10
C HIS A 194 18.41 -22.23 11.07
N GLY A 195 18.91 -22.28 9.83
CA GLY A 195 18.25 -22.94 8.70
C GLY A 195 19.00 -24.18 8.24
N ALA A 196 18.73 -24.63 7.01
CA ALA A 196 19.43 -25.78 6.42
C ALA A 196 20.86 -25.46 5.93
N GLU A 197 21.30 -24.20 6.05
CA GLU A 197 22.63 -23.67 5.69
C GLU A 197 23.13 -23.99 4.25
N ARG A 198 22.23 -24.47 3.37
CA ARG A 198 22.56 -24.87 2.00
C ARG A 198 23.10 -23.72 1.16
N GLY A 199 22.58 -22.51 1.34
CA GLY A 199 23.05 -21.32 0.62
C GLY A 199 24.55 -21.04 0.82
N ARG A 200 25.06 -21.28 2.04
CA ARG A 200 26.48 -21.11 2.36
C ARG A 200 27.39 -22.02 1.52
N THR A 201 26.95 -23.24 1.23
CA THR A 201 27.73 -24.21 0.44
C THR A 201 27.87 -23.83 -1.04
N ILE A 202 27.02 -22.94 -1.55
CA ILE A 202 27.03 -22.47 -2.94
C ILE A 202 27.42 -20.99 -3.09
N GLY A 203 27.92 -20.36 -2.02
CA GLY A 203 28.40 -18.98 -2.03
C GLY A 203 27.33 -17.90 -1.77
N PHE A 204 26.11 -18.28 -1.37
CA PHE A 204 25.00 -17.38 -1.11
C PHE A 204 24.40 -17.64 0.28
N PRO A 205 25.05 -17.23 1.38
CA PRO A 205 24.52 -17.44 2.74
C PRO A 205 23.16 -16.74 2.90
N THR A 206 22.20 -17.41 3.55
CA THR A 206 20.86 -16.88 3.80
C THR A 206 20.51 -16.87 5.28
N ALA A 207 19.94 -15.76 5.73
CA ALA A 207 19.29 -15.64 7.03
C ALA A 207 17.88 -16.23 6.94
N ASN A 208 17.57 -17.22 7.77
CA ASN A 208 16.20 -17.77 7.87
C ASN A 208 15.46 -16.99 8.95
N LEU A 209 14.24 -16.52 8.67
CA LEU A 209 13.47 -15.73 9.63
C LEU A 209 12.36 -16.57 10.28
N SER A 210 12.28 -16.50 11.60
CA SER A 210 11.08 -16.86 12.36
C SER A 210 10.22 -15.62 12.57
N LEU A 211 8.95 -15.71 12.14
CA LEU A 211 7.99 -14.61 12.20
C LEU A 211 7.01 -14.80 13.36
N ALA A 212 6.52 -13.71 13.94
CA ALA A 212 5.54 -13.75 15.04
C ALA A 212 4.14 -14.22 14.62
N GLY A 213 3.85 -14.31 13.31
CA GLY A 213 2.63 -14.91 12.76
C GLY A 213 1.39 -14.00 12.69
N GLU A 214 1.49 -12.74 13.13
CA GLU A 214 0.35 -11.80 13.12
C GLU A 214 0.15 -11.08 11.79
N GLN A 215 1.20 -11.01 10.95
CA GLN A 215 1.23 -10.22 9.73
C GLN A 215 0.98 -11.05 8.47
N VAL A 216 0.39 -10.40 7.47
CA VAL A 216 0.27 -10.95 6.11
C VAL A 216 1.65 -11.15 5.49
N ILE A 217 1.92 -12.36 5.01
CA ILE A 217 3.20 -12.68 4.36
C ILE A 217 2.95 -12.65 2.84
N PRO A 218 3.80 -11.98 2.04
CA PRO A 218 3.64 -11.97 0.60
C PRO A 218 3.57 -13.37 -0.02
N ALA A 219 3.04 -13.46 -1.24
CA ALA A 219 3.01 -14.70 -2.02
C ALA A 219 4.38 -15.38 -2.10
N HIS A 220 4.40 -16.67 -2.42
CA HIS A 220 5.67 -17.35 -2.69
C HIS A 220 6.40 -16.71 -3.88
N GLY A 221 7.71 -16.62 -3.80
CA GLY A 221 8.54 -16.02 -4.84
C GLY A 221 9.78 -15.34 -4.28
N VAL A 222 10.51 -14.70 -5.19
CA VAL A 222 11.74 -13.98 -4.90
C VAL A 222 11.48 -12.48 -5.00
N TYR A 223 11.95 -11.71 -4.03
CA TYR A 223 11.69 -10.29 -3.87
C TYR A 223 12.99 -9.50 -3.70
N ALA A 224 13.03 -8.28 -4.26
CA ALA A 224 14.01 -7.28 -3.89
C ALA A 224 13.58 -6.61 -2.58
N THR A 225 14.49 -6.59 -1.61
CA THR A 225 14.18 -6.14 -0.25
C THR A 225 15.33 -5.33 0.34
N TRP A 226 15.01 -4.45 1.28
CA TRP A 226 16.00 -3.88 2.20
C TRP A 226 15.99 -4.65 3.51
N ALA A 227 17.16 -5.11 3.93
CA ALA A 227 17.40 -5.73 5.23
C ALA A 227 17.84 -4.66 6.23
N HIS A 228 17.10 -4.53 7.33
CA HIS A 228 17.45 -3.68 8.45
C HIS A 228 18.00 -4.53 9.59
N VAL A 229 19.29 -4.41 9.87
CA VAL A 229 19.99 -5.19 10.90
C VAL A 229 21.04 -4.31 11.57
N GLY A 230 21.08 -4.29 12.91
CA GLY A 230 22.06 -3.50 13.66
C GLY A 230 22.00 -1.99 13.41
N GLY A 231 20.86 -1.45 12.94
CA GLY A 231 20.73 -0.04 12.56
C GLY A 231 21.17 0.29 11.13
N GLU A 232 21.75 -0.68 10.41
CA GLU A 232 22.11 -0.54 9.00
C GLU A 232 20.98 -1.00 8.10
N ARG A 233 20.88 -0.35 6.93
CA ARG A 233 19.96 -0.71 5.84
C ARG A 233 20.77 -1.23 4.67
N LEU A 234 20.65 -2.52 4.37
CA LEU A 234 21.47 -3.23 3.38
C LEU A 234 20.59 -3.84 2.28
N PRO A 235 21.03 -3.87 1.02
CA PRO A 235 20.26 -4.48 -0.06
C PRO A 235 20.22 -6.01 0.11
N ALA A 236 19.08 -6.62 -0.20
CA ALA A 236 18.88 -8.05 0.01
C ALA A 236 17.92 -8.67 -1.02
N VAL A 237 18.10 -9.96 -1.25
CA VAL A 237 17.15 -10.82 -1.99
C VAL A 237 16.42 -11.70 -0.99
N THR A 238 15.09 -11.62 -0.96
CA THR A 238 14.26 -12.43 -0.06
C THR A 238 13.49 -13.48 -0.85
N ASN A 239 13.65 -14.75 -0.48
CA ASN A 239 12.83 -15.86 -0.95
C ASN A 239 11.75 -16.18 0.07
N ILE A 240 10.49 -16.18 -0.37
CA ILE A 240 9.36 -16.70 0.38
C ILE A 240 8.95 -18.01 -0.29
N GLY A 241 9.09 -19.11 0.44
CA GLY A 241 8.84 -20.45 -0.10
C GLY A 241 8.14 -21.37 0.88
N VAL A 242 8.13 -22.66 0.56
CA VAL A 242 7.50 -23.69 1.36
C VAL A 242 8.49 -24.81 1.67
N ARG A 243 8.61 -25.16 2.95
CA ARG A 243 9.32 -26.36 3.39
C ARG A 243 8.31 -27.47 3.68
N PRO A 244 8.34 -28.60 2.94
CA PRO A 244 7.57 -29.78 3.30
C PRO A 244 8.02 -30.30 4.67
N THR A 245 7.09 -30.58 5.58
CA THR A 245 7.34 -31.18 6.90
C THR A 245 6.44 -32.39 7.11
N VAL A 246 6.79 -33.24 8.07
CA VAL A 246 6.03 -34.47 8.39
C VAL A 246 4.59 -34.17 8.84
N ASN A 247 4.35 -32.97 9.39
CA ASN A 247 3.04 -32.52 9.89
C ASN A 247 2.38 -31.45 9.01
N GLY A 248 2.79 -31.29 7.75
CA GLY A 248 2.25 -30.30 6.81
C GLY A 248 3.31 -29.46 6.12
N SER A 249 2.93 -28.33 5.52
CA SER A 249 3.85 -27.44 4.81
C SER A 249 4.07 -26.14 5.60
N HIS A 250 5.31 -25.79 5.92
CA HIS A 250 5.62 -24.55 6.64
C HIS A 250 6.14 -23.49 5.67
N ARG A 251 5.58 -22.28 5.70
CA ARG A 251 6.10 -21.15 4.93
C ARG A 251 7.47 -20.74 5.50
N THR A 252 8.43 -20.45 4.64
CA THR A 252 9.78 -20.03 5.02
C THR A 252 10.11 -18.69 4.38
N VAL A 253 10.75 -17.80 5.14
CA VAL A 253 11.29 -16.53 4.65
C VAL A 253 12.80 -16.56 4.82
N GLU A 254 13.52 -16.50 3.71
CA GLU A 254 14.99 -16.60 3.67
C GLU A 254 15.55 -15.38 2.94
N ALA A 255 16.45 -14.64 3.58
CA ALA A 255 17.06 -13.44 3.01
C ALA A 255 18.56 -13.63 2.76
N HIS A 256 19.00 -13.37 1.54
CA HIS A 256 20.41 -13.17 1.21
C HIS A 256 20.73 -11.67 1.24
N ILE A 257 21.50 -11.24 2.24
CA ILE A 257 21.94 -9.84 2.37
C ILE A 257 23.20 -9.68 1.51
N ILE A 258 23.17 -8.72 0.59
CA ILE A 258 24.23 -8.51 -0.41
C ILE A 258 25.43 -7.85 0.28
N ASP A 259 26.64 -8.34 -0.04
CA ASP A 259 27.91 -7.86 0.49
C ASP A 259 27.98 -7.84 2.03
N PHE A 260 27.37 -8.84 2.67
CA PHE A 260 27.30 -8.96 4.13
C PHE A 260 27.80 -10.32 4.63
N ASP A 261 28.74 -10.31 5.58
CA ASP A 261 29.47 -11.49 6.05
C ASP A 261 29.42 -11.71 7.58
N GLN A 262 28.57 -10.98 8.30
CA GLN A 262 28.48 -11.11 9.76
C GLN A 262 27.50 -12.19 10.21
N ASP A 263 27.77 -12.79 11.37
CA ASP A 263 26.82 -13.65 12.06
C ASP A 263 25.75 -12.82 12.78
N ILE A 264 24.50 -13.07 12.42
CA ILE A 264 23.32 -12.37 12.92
C ILE A 264 22.28 -13.31 13.54
N TYR A 265 22.63 -14.56 13.86
CA TYR A 265 21.72 -15.49 14.54
C TYR A 265 21.19 -14.91 15.86
N GLY A 266 19.89 -15.11 16.12
CA GLY A 266 19.19 -14.58 17.28
C GLY A 266 18.92 -13.07 17.23
N ARG A 267 19.41 -12.34 16.24
CA ARG A 267 19.13 -10.90 16.08
C ARG A 267 17.79 -10.67 15.38
N CYS A 268 17.18 -9.53 15.69
CA CYS A 268 16.04 -9.02 14.92
C CYS A 268 16.50 -8.54 13.56
N LEU A 269 15.79 -8.96 12.52
CA LEU A 269 15.95 -8.54 11.14
C LEU A 269 14.59 -8.05 10.63
N ARG A 270 14.55 -6.86 10.05
CA ARG A 270 13.35 -6.34 9.39
C ARG A 270 13.58 -6.28 7.89
N LEU A 271 12.71 -6.93 7.13
CA LEU A 271 12.75 -6.96 5.67
C LEU A 271 11.70 -6.00 5.11
N GLU A 272 12.14 -4.96 4.39
CA GLU A 272 11.26 -4.05 3.67
C GLU A 272 11.17 -4.45 2.20
N PHE A 273 9.97 -4.73 1.72
CA PHE A 273 9.72 -5.25 0.38
C PHE A 273 9.59 -4.12 -0.63
N VAL A 274 10.39 -4.17 -1.70
CA VAL A 274 10.37 -3.16 -2.77
C VAL A 274 9.58 -3.68 -3.96
N ASP A 275 9.96 -4.83 -4.50
CA ASP A 275 9.31 -5.43 -5.67
C ASP A 275 9.48 -6.95 -5.72
N ARG A 276 8.61 -7.63 -6.47
CA ARG A 276 8.68 -9.07 -6.72
C ARG A 276 9.47 -9.33 -8.00
N LEU A 277 10.55 -10.11 -7.90
CA LEU A 277 11.44 -10.43 -9.02
C LEU A 277 10.89 -11.57 -9.88
N ARG A 278 10.40 -12.65 -9.25
CA ARG A 278 9.89 -13.85 -9.94
C ARG A 278 9.16 -14.83 -9.00
N ASP A 279 8.47 -15.79 -9.61
CA ASP A 279 7.95 -16.98 -8.93
C ASP A 279 9.07 -17.94 -8.47
N GLU A 280 8.73 -18.88 -7.57
CA GLU A 280 9.61 -20.01 -7.25
C GLU A 280 9.77 -20.93 -8.47
N MET A 281 10.98 -21.48 -8.66
CA MET A 281 11.33 -22.31 -9.82
C MET A 281 12.07 -23.56 -9.36
N LYS A 282 11.86 -24.68 -10.06
CA LYS A 282 12.70 -25.87 -9.93
C LYS A 282 13.89 -25.75 -10.88
N PHE A 283 15.07 -26.15 -10.41
CA PHE A 283 16.29 -26.12 -11.21
C PHE A 283 16.77 -27.54 -11.54
N PRO A 284 17.21 -27.79 -12.79
CA PRO A 284 17.67 -29.11 -13.21
C PRO A 284 19.05 -29.48 -12.65
N SER A 285 19.81 -28.50 -12.12
CA SER A 285 21.14 -28.72 -11.56
C SER A 285 21.53 -27.62 -10.57
N LEU A 286 22.56 -27.89 -9.75
CA LEU A 286 23.13 -26.91 -8.81
C LEU A 286 23.72 -25.68 -9.53
N ALA A 287 24.34 -25.89 -10.70
CA ALA A 287 24.88 -24.82 -11.51
C ALA A 287 23.77 -23.88 -12.04
N ALA A 288 22.64 -24.44 -12.48
CA ALA A 288 21.48 -23.66 -12.92
C ALA A 288 20.87 -22.84 -11.78
N LEU A 289 20.76 -23.43 -10.58
CA LEU A 289 20.32 -22.72 -9.37
C LEU A 289 21.26 -21.55 -9.04
N THR A 290 22.57 -21.82 -8.99
CA THR A 290 23.59 -20.82 -8.65
C THR A 290 23.58 -19.64 -9.62
N ALA A 291 23.47 -19.93 -10.93
CA ALA A 291 23.38 -18.89 -11.96
C ALA A 291 22.11 -18.05 -11.82
N GLN A 292 20.97 -18.65 -11.45
CA GLN A 292 19.74 -17.88 -11.23
C GLN A 292 19.84 -17.00 -9.98
N ILE A 293 20.41 -17.50 -8.88
CA ILE A 293 20.60 -16.69 -7.66
C ILE A 293 21.48 -15.47 -7.95
N ALA A 294 22.55 -15.64 -8.72
CA ALA A 294 23.40 -14.53 -9.15
C ALA A 294 22.62 -13.47 -9.95
N ARG A 295 21.76 -13.91 -10.89
CA ARG A 295 20.88 -13.00 -11.64
C ARG A 295 19.88 -12.27 -10.73
N ASP A 296 19.27 -12.98 -9.79
CA ASP A 296 18.31 -12.39 -8.85
C ASP A 296 18.99 -11.33 -7.96
N ARG A 297 20.23 -11.61 -7.50
CA ARG A 297 21.07 -10.65 -6.76
C ARG A 297 21.36 -9.40 -7.59
N ASP A 298 21.84 -9.57 -8.82
CA ASP A 298 22.22 -8.44 -9.67
C ASP A 298 21.01 -7.58 -10.04
N GLN A 299 19.87 -8.23 -10.33
CA GLN A 299 18.60 -7.54 -10.57
C GLN A 299 18.13 -6.78 -9.33
N ALA A 300 18.18 -7.38 -8.13
CA ALA A 300 17.81 -6.71 -6.90
C ALA A 300 18.72 -5.52 -6.60
N ALA A 301 20.05 -5.68 -6.72
CA ALA A 301 21.01 -4.61 -6.50
C ALA A 301 20.75 -3.42 -7.43
N HIS A 302 20.50 -3.68 -8.71
CA HIS A 302 20.17 -2.63 -9.68
C HIS A 302 18.86 -1.90 -9.33
N LEU A 303 17.80 -2.64 -9.00
CA LEU A 303 16.48 -2.10 -8.67
C LEU A 303 16.53 -1.25 -7.38
N LEU A 304 17.27 -1.72 -6.37
CA LEU A 304 17.43 -1.05 -5.08
C LEU A 304 18.34 0.19 -5.19
N ALA A 305 19.37 0.17 -6.03
CA ALA A 305 20.22 1.33 -6.28
C ALA A 305 19.48 2.46 -7.02
N ALA A 306 18.55 2.11 -7.90
CA ALA A 306 17.74 3.04 -8.67
C ALA A 306 16.39 3.39 -7.99
N GLU A 307 16.15 2.96 -6.75
CA GLU A 307 14.82 3.04 -6.11
C GLU A 307 14.31 4.49 -6.05
N PRO A 308 13.25 4.84 -6.80
CA PRO A 308 12.63 6.14 -6.68
C PRO A 308 11.83 6.22 -5.37
N ALA A 309 11.78 7.41 -4.79
CA ALA A 309 10.93 7.68 -3.63
C ALA A 309 9.47 7.34 -3.96
N LEU A 310 8.72 6.85 -2.95
CA LEU A 310 7.29 6.62 -3.12
C LEU A 310 6.59 7.96 -3.43
N PRO A 311 5.66 8.00 -4.40
CA PRO A 311 5.01 9.24 -4.81
C PRO A 311 4.23 9.84 -3.64
N THR A 312 4.39 11.12 -3.33
CA THR A 312 3.71 11.76 -2.19
C THR A 312 2.33 12.29 -2.54
N ALA A 313 2.13 12.69 -3.80
CA ALA A 313 0.86 13.10 -4.40
C ALA A 313 0.40 12.09 -5.47
N PRO A 314 -0.92 11.97 -5.73
CA PRO A 314 -1.42 11.08 -6.77
C PRO A 314 -0.87 11.50 -8.14
N ARG A 315 -0.44 10.50 -8.92
CA ARG A 315 0.08 10.70 -10.27
C ARG A 315 -1.02 11.04 -11.28
N PHE A 316 -2.24 10.63 -10.97
CA PHE A 316 -3.44 11.01 -11.70
C PHE A 316 -4.67 10.97 -10.79
N GLN A 317 -5.76 11.56 -11.26
CA GLN A 317 -7.09 11.53 -10.65
C GLN A 317 -8.09 11.13 -11.73
N GLU A 318 -9.00 10.21 -11.39
CA GLU A 318 -10.14 9.90 -12.24
C GLU A 318 -11.13 11.08 -12.25
N LEU A 319 -11.65 11.41 -13.42
CA LEU A 319 -12.62 12.47 -13.64
C LEU A 319 -13.98 11.81 -13.92
N ALA A 320 -15.00 12.23 -13.17
CA ALA A 320 -16.37 11.82 -13.45
C ALA A 320 -16.90 12.58 -14.68
N TYR A 321 -16.73 12.01 -15.88
CA TYR A 321 -17.38 12.48 -17.10
C TYR A 321 -18.60 11.60 -17.42
N THR A 322 -19.58 12.19 -18.09
CA THR A 322 -20.82 11.51 -18.44
C THR A 322 -20.54 10.42 -19.49
N ALA A 323 -20.68 9.15 -19.10
CA ALA A 323 -20.57 7.92 -19.90
C ALA A 323 -19.15 7.44 -20.31
N ASP A 324 -18.16 8.32 -20.40
CA ASP A 324 -16.77 7.98 -20.74
C ASP A 324 -15.81 8.16 -19.54
N TRP A 325 -14.68 7.45 -19.55
CA TRP A 325 -13.67 7.55 -18.51
C TRP A 325 -12.70 8.70 -18.80
N GLY A 326 -12.43 9.53 -17.79
CA GLY A 326 -11.46 10.62 -17.90
C GLY A 326 -10.42 10.58 -16.79
N VAL A 327 -9.22 11.05 -17.06
CA VAL A 327 -8.17 11.23 -16.04
C VAL A 327 -7.50 12.59 -16.18
N ALA A 328 -7.22 13.20 -15.03
CA ALA A 328 -6.25 14.28 -14.91
C ALA A 328 -4.93 13.69 -14.42
N VAL A 329 -3.86 13.86 -15.18
CA VAL A 329 -2.53 13.28 -14.93
C VAL A 329 -1.56 14.40 -14.57
N TYR A 330 -0.59 14.11 -13.71
CA TYR A 330 0.39 15.08 -13.20
C TYR A 330 1.80 14.51 -13.31
N GLY A 331 2.80 15.33 -13.62
CA GLY A 331 4.21 14.92 -13.65
C GLY A 331 5.16 16.07 -13.31
N ASP A 332 6.27 15.77 -12.63
CA ASP A 332 7.35 16.75 -12.41
C ASP A 332 8.15 17.06 -13.69
N SER A 333 7.98 16.23 -14.71
CA SER A 333 8.58 16.30 -16.03
C SER A 333 7.58 15.78 -17.07
N GLN A 334 7.79 16.12 -18.34
CA GLN A 334 6.98 15.55 -19.44
C GLN A 334 7.10 14.02 -19.47
N ALA A 335 8.30 13.49 -19.22
CA ALA A 335 8.56 12.05 -19.10
C ALA A 335 7.68 11.39 -18.02
N ALA A 336 7.65 11.97 -16.81
CA ALA A 336 6.80 11.49 -15.73
C ALA A 336 5.32 11.58 -16.10
N LEU A 337 4.88 12.69 -16.71
CA LEU A 337 3.49 12.87 -17.13
C LEU A 337 3.03 11.74 -18.08
N TYR A 338 3.84 11.37 -19.08
CA TYR A 338 3.47 10.34 -20.06
C TYR A 338 3.52 8.94 -19.44
N ALA A 339 4.48 8.66 -18.56
CA ALA A 339 4.51 7.42 -17.79
C ALA A 339 3.28 7.30 -16.87
N HIS A 340 2.86 8.40 -16.25
CA HIS A 340 1.71 8.44 -15.35
C HIS A 340 0.38 8.33 -16.08
N ALA A 341 0.28 8.84 -17.31
CA ALA A 341 -0.91 8.68 -18.15
C ALA A 341 -1.09 7.22 -18.57
N ALA A 342 0.00 6.56 -18.94
CA ALA A 342 0.00 5.13 -19.25
C ALA A 342 -0.41 4.30 -18.03
N LEU A 343 0.19 4.61 -16.87
CA LEU A 343 -0.22 4.00 -15.62
C LEU A 343 -1.71 4.21 -15.31
N ALA A 344 -2.23 5.42 -15.51
CA ALA A 344 -3.64 5.72 -15.27
C ALA A 344 -4.56 4.82 -16.07
N MET A 345 -4.31 4.76 -17.39
CA MET A 345 -5.07 3.92 -18.32
C MET A 345 -5.04 2.44 -17.93
N PHE A 346 -3.87 1.89 -17.55
CA PHE A 346 -3.76 0.48 -17.17
C PHE A 346 -4.30 0.18 -15.77
N THR A 347 -4.23 1.13 -14.85
CA THR A 347 -4.82 1.00 -13.50
C THR A 347 -6.34 0.88 -13.61
N LEU A 348 -6.94 1.76 -14.41
CA LEU A 348 -8.35 1.75 -14.74
C LEU A 348 -8.79 0.43 -15.40
N GLN A 349 -7.93 -0.18 -16.21
CA GLN A 349 -8.18 -1.50 -16.81
C GLN A 349 -7.86 -2.70 -15.90
N GLY A 350 -7.57 -2.51 -14.61
CA GLY A 350 -7.30 -3.60 -13.68
C GLY A 350 -5.96 -4.32 -13.91
N ALA A 351 -4.95 -3.64 -14.48
CA ALA A 351 -3.64 -4.25 -14.74
C ALA A 351 -2.96 -4.78 -13.47
N ALA A 352 -3.26 -4.22 -12.30
CA ALA A 352 -2.70 -4.65 -11.02
C ALA A 352 -3.09 -6.09 -10.63
N ASP A 353 -4.20 -6.60 -11.17
CA ASP A 353 -4.76 -7.91 -10.86
C ASP A 353 -4.26 -9.02 -11.80
N VAL A 354 -3.51 -8.66 -12.85
CA VAL A 354 -2.95 -9.61 -13.81
C VAL A 354 -1.66 -10.22 -13.25
N ASP A 355 -1.62 -11.55 -13.08
CA ASP A 355 -0.59 -12.26 -12.31
C ASP A 355 0.37 -13.14 -13.13
N GLY A 356 0.31 -13.11 -14.45
CA GLY A 356 1.15 -13.96 -15.31
C GLY A 356 2.62 -13.54 -15.47
N PRO A 357 3.34 -14.17 -16.42
CA PRO A 357 4.78 -13.94 -16.63
C PRO A 357 5.10 -12.48 -16.94
N THR A 358 6.20 -11.99 -16.37
CA THR A 358 6.69 -10.63 -16.63
C THR A 358 7.15 -10.48 -18.08
N VAL A 359 6.70 -9.42 -18.74
CA VAL A 359 7.08 -9.03 -20.09
C VAL A 359 7.69 -7.63 -20.02
N ARG A 360 8.83 -7.44 -20.69
CA ARG A 360 9.50 -6.14 -20.83
C ARG A 360 9.50 -5.74 -22.30
N GLN A 361 9.10 -4.52 -22.61
CA GLN A 361 9.08 -4.00 -23.98
C GLN A 361 9.65 -2.59 -24.05
N GLN A 362 10.25 -2.29 -25.18
CA GLN A 362 10.74 -0.96 -25.54
C GLN A 362 9.86 -0.36 -26.62
N PHE A 363 9.68 0.95 -26.55
CA PHE A 363 8.82 1.70 -27.43
C PHE A 363 9.56 2.92 -27.99
N ALA A 364 9.31 3.22 -29.25
CA ALA A 364 9.75 4.43 -29.92
C ALA A 364 8.56 4.99 -30.70
N ILE A 365 8.04 6.13 -30.25
CA ILE A 365 6.85 6.77 -30.80
C ILE A 365 7.24 8.12 -31.38
N ALA A 366 6.65 8.49 -32.52
CA ALA A 366 6.76 9.81 -33.11
C ALA A 366 5.36 10.33 -33.50
N ALA A 367 5.15 11.63 -33.34
CA ALA A 367 3.89 12.29 -33.67
C ALA A 367 4.12 13.76 -34.08
N GLU A 368 3.08 14.45 -34.50
CA GLU A 368 3.17 15.84 -35.03
C GLU A 368 3.35 16.88 -33.91
N ASP A 369 2.80 16.62 -32.73
CA ASP A 369 2.84 17.47 -31.54
C ASP A 369 2.71 16.62 -30.26
N ARG A 370 2.76 17.28 -29.09
CA ARG A 370 2.78 16.61 -27.79
C ARG A 370 1.48 15.90 -27.48
N GLU A 371 0.33 16.50 -27.79
CA GLU A 371 -0.99 15.91 -27.60
C GLU A 371 -1.09 14.61 -28.41
N SER A 372 -0.73 14.68 -29.69
CA SER A 372 -0.71 13.52 -30.59
C SER A 372 0.30 12.47 -30.13
N LEU A 373 1.46 12.89 -29.61
CA LEU A 373 2.46 11.99 -29.05
C LEU A 373 1.91 11.20 -27.87
N LEU A 374 1.14 11.84 -26.99
CA LEU A 374 0.50 11.19 -25.85
C LEU A 374 -0.55 10.18 -26.30
N VAL A 375 -1.40 10.54 -27.26
CA VAL A 375 -2.42 9.63 -27.81
C VAL A 375 -1.78 8.43 -28.50
N CYS A 376 -0.77 8.64 -29.36
CA CYS A 376 -0.05 7.57 -30.04
C CYS A 376 0.64 6.64 -29.03
N TRP A 377 1.26 7.20 -27.98
CA TRP A 377 1.88 6.42 -26.91
C TRP A 377 0.89 5.51 -26.21
N LEU A 378 -0.26 6.04 -25.79
CA LEU A 378 -1.26 5.28 -25.05
C LEU A 378 -1.96 4.24 -25.94
N ASN A 379 -2.31 4.59 -27.18
CA ASN A 379 -2.92 3.66 -28.11
C ASN A 379 -1.99 2.51 -28.51
N GLU A 380 -0.68 2.77 -28.67
CA GLU A 380 0.28 1.69 -28.92
C GLU A 380 0.33 0.70 -27.75
N LEU A 381 0.36 1.20 -26.52
CA LEU A 381 0.31 0.32 -25.34
C LEU A 381 -0.99 -0.47 -25.27
N LEU A 382 -2.12 0.17 -25.57
CA LEU A 382 -3.43 -0.49 -25.57
C LEU A 382 -3.49 -1.60 -26.63
N TRP A 383 -2.96 -1.33 -27.82
CA TRP A 383 -2.83 -2.33 -28.88
C TRP A 383 -2.01 -3.55 -28.45
N GLN A 384 -0.88 -3.34 -27.75
CA GLN A 384 -0.10 -4.45 -27.18
C GLN A 384 -0.90 -5.26 -26.15
N ALA A 385 -1.69 -4.58 -25.31
CA ALA A 385 -2.53 -5.24 -24.31
C ALA A 385 -3.60 -6.13 -24.97
N GLU A 386 -4.29 -5.63 -25.98
CA GLU A 386 -5.34 -6.35 -26.70
C GLU A 386 -4.79 -7.51 -27.55
N THR A 387 -3.71 -7.26 -28.29
CA THR A 387 -3.19 -8.24 -29.26
C THR A 387 -2.29 -9.29 -28.63
N GLN A 388 -1.48 -8.91 -27.63
CA GLN A 388 -0.50 -9.79 -27.00
C GLN A 388 -0.90 -10.22 -25.58
N GLY A 389 -2.02 -9.69 -25.05
CA GLY A 389 -2.47 -9.96 -23.69
C GLY A 389 -1.48 -9.45 -22.65
N VAL A 390 -0.81 -8.32 -22.88
CA VAL A 390 0.20 -7.77 -21.95
C VAL A 390 -0.37 -6.56 -21.21
N PHE A 391 -0.60 -6.70 -19.90
CA PHE A 391 -1.06 -5.61 -19.05
C PHE A 391 0.14 -4.97 -18.35
N PHE A 392 0.48 -3.75 -18.76
CA PHE A 392 1.64 -3.03 -18.21
C PHE A 392 1.34 -2.44 -16.83
N GLN A 393 2.34 -2.51 -15.96
CA GLN A 393 2.25 -2.10 -14.55
C GLN A 393 3.31 -1.05 -14.19
N GLN A 394 4.38 -0.95 -14.97
CA GLN A 394 5.49 -0.02 -14.75
C GLN A 394 5.92 0.58 -16.09
N PHE A 395 6.23 1.87 -16.09
CA PHE A 395 6.55 2.65 -17.29
C PHE A 395 7.72 3.59 -16.99
N TRP A 396 8.71 3.64 -17.88
CA TRP A 396 9.85 4.55 -17.82
C TRP A 396 10.01 5.24 -19.16
N VAL A 397 9.90 6.56 -19.18
CA VAL A 397 10.21 7.35 -20.37
C VAL A 397 11.69 7.75 -20.28
N GLU A 398 12.50 7.18 -21.16
CA GLU A 398 13.96 7.36 -21.16
C GLU A 398 14.38 8.68 -21.83
N ALA A 399 13.67 9.06 -22.89
CA ALA A 399 13.88 10.29 -23.61
C ALA A 399 12.55 10.75 -24.22
N ILE A 400 12.28 12.05 -24.15
CA ILE A 400 11.06 12.65 -24.70
C ILE A 400 11.35 14.10 -25.12
N ASP A 401 10.75 14.49 -26.23
CA ASP A 401 10.53 15.88 -26.64
C ASP A 401 9.06 16.06 -27.08
N ASP A 402 8.73 17.17 -27.74
CA ASP A 402 7.35 17.45 -28.15
C ASP A 402 6.82 16.52 -29.26
N VAL A 403 7.68 15.79 -29.98
CA VAL A 403 7.30 15.01 -31.18
C VAL A 403 7.81 13.57 -31.15
N SER A 404 8.64 13.19 -30.18
CA SER A 404 9.22 11.86 -30.08
C SER A 404 9.36 11.38 -28.63
N LEU A 405 9.16 10.08 -28.42
CA LEU A 405 9.30 9.40 -27.13
C LEU A 405 10.04 8.07 -27.30
N ARG A 406 10.99 7.79 -26.41
CA ARG A 406 11.52 6.45 -26.15
C ARG A 406 11.20 6.04 -24.73
N ALA A 407 10.62 4.86 -24.58
CA ALA A 407 10.19 4.37 -23.27
C ALA A 407 10.37 2.86 -23.14
N GLN A 408 10.38 2.40 -21.89
CA GLN A 408 10.24 0.99 -21.53
C GLN A 408 8.97 0.80 -20.72
N ALA A 409 8.28 -0.31 -20.94
CA ALA A 409 7.20 -0.74 -20.08
C ALA A 409 7.42 -2.19 -19.63
N VAL A 410 7.05 -2.45 -18.38
CA VAL A 410 7.07 -3.79 -17.79
C VAL A 410 5.66 -4.14 -17.35
N GLY A 411 5.20 -5.30 -17.79
CA GLY A 411 3.86 -5.79 -17.55
C GLY A 411 3.83 -7.28 -17.29
N ARG A 412 2.62 -7.82 -17.19
CA ARG A 412 2.37 -9.25 -17.04
C ARG A 412 1.46 -9.73 -18.16
N ARG A 413 1.73 -10.94 -18.67
CA ARG A 413 0.87 -11.56 -19.68
C ARG A 413 -0.36 -12.19 -19.02
N GLY A 414 -1.56 -11.80 -19.45
CA GLY A 414 -2.82 -12.32 -18.93
C GLY A 414 -4.04 -11.56 -19.46
N ARG A 415 -5.14 -11.60 -18.71
CA ARG A 415 -6.38 -10.89 -19.01
C ARG A 415 -6.87 -10.19 -17.74
N SER A 416 -7.52 -9.04 -17.91
CA SER A 416 -8.24 -8.36 -16.85
C SER A 416 -9.73 -8.35 -17.16
N GLU A 417 -10.57 -8.64 -16.16
CA GLU A 417 -12.03 -8.53 -16.27
C GLU A 417 -12.50 -7.08 -16.31
N GLN A 418 -11.65 -6.13 -15.91
CA GLN A 418 -11.91 -4.70 -15.93
C GLN A 418 -11.42 -4.03 -17.22
N ALA A 419 -10.92 -4.78 -18.20
CA ALA A 419 -10.45 -4.22 -19.47
C ALA A 419 -11.63 -3.84 -20.38
N HIS A 420 -11.91 -2.54 -20.50
CA HIS A 420 -12.96 -2.01 -21.38
C HIS A 420 -12.55 -0.75 -22.15
N ILE A 421 -11.43 -0.10 -21.83
CA ILE A 421 -10.94 1.02 -22.64
C ILE A 421 -10.53 0.49 -24.02
N LYS A 422 -11.12 1.04 -25.09
CA LYS A 422 -10.87 0.63 -26.50
C LYS A 422 -9.98 1.61 -27.24
N ALA A 423 -9.99 2.88 -26.86
CA ALA A 423 -9.18 3.91 -27.49
C ALA A 423 -8.95 5.10 -26.57
N VAL A 424 -7.86 5.82 -26.82
CA VAL A 424 -7.62 7.16 -26.30
C VAL A 424 -8.14 8.19 -27.30
N THR A 425 -8.95 9.14 -26.81
CA THR A 425 -9.60 10.14 -27.66
C THR A 425 -8.84 11.47 -27.66
N TYR A 426 -9.00 12.24 -28.73
CA TYR A 426 -8.53 13.63 -28.82
C TYR A 426 -9.51 14.63 -28.19
N HIS A 427 -10.69 14.18 -27.75
CA HIS A 427 -11.71 15.06 -27.20
C HIS A 427 -11.29 15.57 -25.82
N ASP A 428 -11.35 16.89 -25.60
CA ASP A 428 -10.91 17.58 -24.38
C ASP A 428 -9.49 17.17 -23.90
N LEU A 429 -8.64 16.71 -24.82
CA LEU A 429 -7.24 16.39 -24.57
C LEU A 429 -6.45 17.69 -24.41
N GLU A 430 -5.76 17.81 -23.29
CA GLU A 430 -4.85 18.92 -23.02
C GLU A 430 -3.53 18.39 -22.45
N VAL A 431 -2.39 18.91 -22.91
CA VAL A 431 -1.06 18.66 -22.33
C VAL A 431 -0.39 19.99 -21.99
N LEU A 432 -0.45 20.36 -20.71
CA LEU A 432 0.01 21.64 -20.19
C LEU A 432 1.42 21.52 -19.59
N ALA A 433 2.35 22.28 -20.15
CA ALA A 433 3.68 22.49 -19.59
C ALA A 433 3.63 23.47 -18.40
N PRO A 434 4.51 23.32 -17.39
CA PRO A 434 4.58 24.26 -16.27
C PRO A 434 4.98 25.65 -16.77
N THR A 435 4.26 26.68 -16.31
CA THR A 435 4.51 28.08 -16.69
C THR A 435 5.31 28.85 -15.64
N GLN A 436 5.37 28.33 -14.41
CA GLN A 436 6.12 28.91 -13.30
C GLN A 436 6.98 27.86 -12.57
N PRO A 437 8.10 28.27 -11.94
CA PRO A 437 8.88 27.39 -11.07
C PRO A 437 8.03 26.81 -9.94
N GLY A 438 8.00 25.47 -9.84
CA GLY A 438 7.20 24.74 -8.84
C GLY A 438 5.85 24.24 -9.35
N GLU A 439 5.43 24.60 -10.57
CA GLU A 439 4.30 23.95 -11.25
C GLU A 439 4.71 22.59 -11.83
N SER A 440 3.76 21.66 -11.86
CA SER A 440 3.91 20.35 -12.50
C SER A 440 3.30 20.35 -13.89
N TRP A 441 3.82 19.49 -14.77
CA TRP A 441 3.14 19.10 -16.01
C TRP A 441 1.77 18.52 -15.69
N LYS A 442 0.77 18.81 -16.54
CA LYS A 442 -0.60 18.32 -16.39
C LYS A 442 -1.13 17.82 -17.72
N ALA A 443 -1.92 16.76 -17.70
CA ALA A 443 -2.71 16.35 -18.86
C ALA A 443 -4.14 15.99 -18.47
N ARG A 444 -5.09 16.22 -19.36
CA ARG A 444 -6.42 15.64 -19.29
C ARG A 444 -6.56 14.65 -20.43
N VAL A 445 -6.94 13.41 -20.14
CA VAL A 445 -7.10 12.34 -21.13
C VAL A 445 -8.47 11.71 -20.98
N LEU A 446 -9.19 11.54 -22.08
CA LEU A 446 -10.48 10.85 -22.14
C LEU A 446 -10.35 9.54 -22.92
N PHE A 447 -11.03 8.51 -22.42
CA PHE A 447 -11.01 7.14 -22.92
C PHE A 447 -12.38 6.73 -23.43
N ASP A 448 -12.41 6.10 -24.61
CA ASP A 448 -13.58 5.43 -25.16
C ASP A 448 -13.68 4.01 -24.58
N THR A 449 -14.88 3.58 -24.17
CA THR A 449 -15.11 2.34 -23.41
C THR A 449 -16.05 1.33 -24.08
#